data_AF-A0A419JSV4-F1
#
_entry.id   AF-A0A419JSV4-F1
#
_cell.length_a   1.000
_cell.length_b   1.000
_cell.length_c   1.000
_cell.angle_alpha   90.00
_cell.angle_beta   90.00
_cell.angle_gamma   90.00
#
_symmetry.space_group_name_H-M   'P 1'
#
loop_
_entity.id
_entity.type
_entity.pdbx_description
1 polymer ?
#
loop_
_entity_poly.entity_id
_entity_poly.type
_entity_poly.pdbx_seq_one_letter_code
_entity_poly.pdbx_strand_id
1 'polypeptide(L)'
;MPFAALCRLCGTFMIGQRRTEIVSRVRKHFQSAHDKFPQPDPIYLDMSDLEPNTVYLVNDSGTRYTFTSNLFCSKEYCIATITDIDYDKCSLGSRTQEHFKSRLKDYFPPL
;
A
#
# COMPACT_ATOMS: atom_id res chain seq x y z
N MET A 1 -8.80 8.33 4.61
CA MET A 1 -7.44 7.78 4.65
C MET A 1 -7.15 7.14 3.31
N PRO A 2 -6.13 7.58 2.59
CA PRO A 2 -5.66 6.99 1.34
C PRO A 2 -4.96 5.65 1.60
N PHE A 3 -4.74 4.90 0.52
CA PHE A 3 -4.21 3.56 0.58
C PHE A 3 -3.03 3.39 -0.38
N ALA A 4 -2.07 2.57 0.03
CA ALA A 4 -1.07 1.97 -0.84
C ALA A 4 -1.28 0.46 -0.91
N ALA A 5 -0.83 -0.16 -2.00
CA ALA A 5 -0.70 -1.60 -2.10
C ALA A 5 0.69 -1.97 -2.63
N LEU A 6 1.22 -3.09 -2.15
CA LEU A 6 2.44 -3.73 -2.61
C LEU A 6 2.10 -5.11 -3.17
N CYS A 7 2.42 -5.35 -4.44
CA CYS A 7 2.44 -6.69 -4.99
C CYS A 7 3.73 -7.39 -4.52
N ARG A 8 3.61 -8.47 -3.74
CA ARG A 8 4.77 -9.22 -3.23
C ARG A 8 5.39 -10.12 -4.29
N LEU A 9 4.69 -10.38 -5.40
CA LEU A 9 5.20 -11.21 -6.49
C LEU A 9 6.24 -10.47 -7.34
N CYS A 10 6.07 -9.17 -7.55
CA CYS A 10 6.95 -8.37 -8.40
C CYS A 10 7.43 -7.04 -7.80
N GLY A 11 7.09 -6.75 -6.55
CA GLY A 11 7.50 -5.52 -5.86
C GLY A 11 6.82 -4.25 -6.36
N THR A 12 5.74 -4.36 -7.15
CA THR A 12 5.03 -3.21 -7.70
C THR A 12 4.17 -2.54 -6.63
N PHE A 13 4.37 -1.24 -6.45
CA PHE A 13 3.57 -0.36 -5.63
C PHE A 13 2.43 0.29 -6.42
N MET A 14 1.30 0.46 -5.74
CA MET A 14 0.10 1.13 -6.24
C MET A 14 -0.47 2.03 -5.14
N ILE A 15 -1.15 3.11 -5.51
CA ILE A 15 -1.84 4.01 -4.57
C ILE A 15 -3.28 4.26 -5.00
N GLY A 16 -4.17 4.59 -4.06
CA GLY A 16 -5.57 4.93 -4.31
C GLY A 16 -6.17 5.75 -3.17
N GLN A 17 -7.05 6.69 -3.49
CA GLN A 17 -7.68 7.58 -2.50
C GLN A 17 -8.72 6.83 -1.67
N ARG A 18 -9.36 5.82 -2.27
CA ARG A 18 -10.43 5.02 -1.67
C ARG A 18 -10.05 3.53 -1.66
N ARG A 19 -10.58 2.79 -0.68
CA ARG A 19 -10.38 1.34 -0.58
C ARG A 19 -10.83 0.60 -1.85
N THR A 20 -11.98 0.98 -2.41
CA THR A 20 -12.50 0.38 -3.65
C THR A 20 -11.59 0.62 -4.85
N GLU A 21 -10.94 1.79 -4.89
CA GLU A 21 -10.00 2.14 -5.95
C GLU A 21 -8.73 1.29 -5.87
N ILE A 22 -8.11 1.19 -4.69
CA ILE A 22 -6.87 0.40 -4.55
C ILE A 22 -7.14 -1.10 -4.81
N VAL A 23 -8.29 -1.62 -4.37
CA VAL A 23 -8.70 -3.01 -4.69
C VAL A 23 -8.86 -3.21 -6.20
N SER A 24 -9.49 -2.26 -6.90
CA SER A 24 -9.61 -2.32 -8.36
C SER A 24 -8.24 -2.29 -9.05
N ARG A 25 -7.32 -1.44 -8.57
CA ARG A 25 -5.95 -1.36 -9.12
C ARG A 25 -5.15 -2.65 -8.91
N VAL A 26 -5.22 -3.25 -7.72
CA VAL A 26 -4.59 -4.55 -7.44
C VAL A 26 -5.09 -5.62 -8.40
N ARG A 27 -6.42 -5.72 -8.60
CA ARG A 27 -7.00 -6.69 -9.54
C ARG A 27 -6.51 -6.47 -10.97
N LYS A 28 -6.55 -5.22 -11.45
CA LYS A 28 -6.06 -4.88 -12.80
C LYS A 28 -4.58 -5.22 -12.97
N HIS A 29 -3.76 -4.96 -11.96
CA HIS A 29 -2.34 -5.29 -11.98
C HIS A 29 -2.09 -6.80 -12.03
N PHE A 30 -2.78 -7.58 -11.18
CA PHE A 30 -2.63 -9.04 -11.19
C PHE A 30 -3.07 -9.66 -12.52
N GLN A 31 -4.15 -9.16 -13.11
CA GLN A 31 -4.59 -9.57 -14.44
C GLN A 31 -3.54 -9.25 -15.51
N SER A 32 -2.97 -8.04 -15.49
CA SER A 32 -2.06 -7.61 -16.55
C SER A 32 -0.62 -8.12 -16.40
N ALA A 33 -0.12 -8.27 -15.18
CA ALA A 33 1.27 -8.59 -14.88
C ALA A 33 1.49 -10.06 -14.52
N HIS A 34 0.45 -10.77 -14.07
CA HIS A 34 0.56 -12.13 -13.54
C HIS A 34 -0.42 -13.12 -14.17
N ASP A 35 -1.25 -12.66 -15.13
CA ASP A 35 -2.26 -13.46 -15.83
C ASP A 35 -3.17 -14.26 -14.87
N LYS A 36 -3.49 -13.66 -13.72
CA LYS A 36 -4.29 -14.29 -12.68
C LYS A 36 -5.08 -13.27 -11.87
N PHE A 37 -6.03 -13.76 -11.08
CA PHE A 37 -6.65 -12.96 -10.03
C PHE A 37 -5.83 -13.04 -8.75
N PRO A 38 -5.78 -11.97 -7.94
CA PRO A 38 -5.16 -12.02 -6.62
C PRO A 38 -5.92 -13.04 -5.76
N GLN A 39 -5.20 -13.95 -5.12
CA GLN A 39 -5.77 -14.94 -4.21
C GLN A 39 -5.42 -14.60 -2.74
N PRO A 40 -6.37 -14.76 -1.81
CA PRO A 40 -7.73 -15.22 -2.04
C PRO A 40 -8.64 -14.14 -2.68
N ASP A 41 -9.66 -14.62 -3.42
CA ASP A 41 -10.82 -13.83 -3.84
C ASP A 41 -11.43 -13.04 -2.66
N PRO A 42 -12.13 -11.91 -2.90
CA PRO A 42 -12.50 -10.91 -1.89
C PRO A 42 -13.53 -11.44 -0.87
N ILE A 43 -13.10 -12.30 0.04
CA ILE A 43 -13.75 -12.45 1.32
C ILE A 43 -13.22 -11.28 2.14
N TYR A 44 -14.16 -10.43 2.58
CA TYR A 44 -13.91 -9.34 3.51
C TYR A 44 -12.96 -9.85 4.60
N LEU A 45 -11.72 -9.35 4.64
CA LEU A 45 -10.87 -9.58 5.79
C LEU A 45 -11.62 -9.04 6.99
N ASP A 46 -11.98 -9.96 7.87
CA ASP A 46 -12.60 -9.68 9.14
C ASP A 46 -11.75 -8.61 9.83
N MET A 47 -12.41 -7.56 10.36
CA MET A 47 -11.68 -6.40 10.91
C MET A 47 -10.87 -6.75 12.16
N SER A 48 -10.96 -8.00 12.62
CA SER A 48 -10.30 -8.62 13.76
C SER A 48 -8.85 -9.05 13.49
N ASP A 49 -8.43 -9.28 12.23
CA ASP A 49 -7.07 -9.76 11.88
C ASP A 49 -6.11 -8.64 11.44
N LEU A 50 -6.57 -7.39 11.45
CA LEU A 50 -5.79 -6.24 11.01
C LEU A 50 -4.87 -5.80 12.12
N GLU A 51 -3.73 -6.48 12.28
CA GLU A 51 -2.69 -5.97 13.17
C GLU A 51 -2.20 -4.61 12.62
N PRO A 52 -2.43 -3.52 13.36
CA PRO A 52 -1.94 -2.22 12.94
C PRO A 52 -0.41 -2.21 12.96
N ASN A 53 0.21 -1.76 11.89
CA ASN A 53 1.66 -1.54 11.82
C ASN A 53 2.02 -0.14 12.30
N THR A 54 3.04 -0.03 13.14
CA THR A 54 3.56 1.27 13.61
C THR A 54 4.62 1.77 12.64
N VAL A 55 4.33 2.88 11.96
CA VAL A 55 5.24 3.52 11.01
C VAL A 55 5.83 4.78 11.63
N TYR A 56 7.15 4.90 11.61
CA TYR A 56 7.85 6.11 12.03
C TYR A 56 8.09 7.01 10.84
N LEU A 57 7.43 8.15 10.82
CA LEU A 57 7.52 9.10 9.73
C LEU A 57 8.33 10.31 10.18
N VAL A 58 9.17 10.81 9.29
CA VAL A 58 9.95 12.02 9.50
C VAL A 58 9.43 13.07 8.53
N ASN A 59 8.90 14.18 9.05
CA ASN A 59 8.48 15.28 8.21
C ASN A 59 9.68 16.06 7.65
N ASP A 60 9.43 16.99 6.74
CA ASP A 60 10.48 17.79 6.09
C ASP A 60 11.25 18.70 7.09
N SER A 61 10.69 18.93 8.29
CA SER A 61 11.31 19.66 9.40
C SER A 61 12.16 18.76 10.34
N GLY A 62 12.28 17.47 10.05
CA GLY A 62 13.01 16.50 10.87
C GLY A 62 12.26 16.01 12.11
N THR A 63 11.00 16.42 12.31
CA THR A 63 10.16 15.94 13.41
C THR A 63 9.70 14.52 13.13
N ARG A 64 9.93 13.63 14.10
CA ARG A 64 9.43 12.25 14.07
C ARG A 64 8.01 12.20 14.59
N TYR A 65 7.11 11.59 13.84
CA TYR A 65 5.78 11.26 14.30
C TYR A 65 5.49 9.78 14.04
N THR A 66 4.67 9.22 14.92
CA THR A 66 4.24 7.83 14.84
C THR A 66 2.89 7.79 14.15
N PHE A 67 2.77 6.96 13.12
CA PHE A 67 1.52 6.73 12.42
C PHE A 67 1.16 5.25 12.49
N THR A 68 -0.05 4.96 12.94
CA THR A 68 -0.57 3.60 13.01
C THR A 68 -1.28 3.27 11.72
N SER A 69 -0.63 2.48 10.87
CA SER A 69 -1.15 2.04 9.56
C SER A 69 -1.92 0.74 9.69
N ASN A 70 -3.18 0.70 9.25
CA ASN A 70 -3.92 -0.55 9.09
C ASN A 70 -3.33 -1.33 7.92
N LEU A 71 -2.78 -2.50 8.19
CA LEU A 71 -2.15 -3.37 7.22
C LEU A 71 -3.05 -4.58 6.94
N PHE A 72 -3.26 -4.86 5.66
CA PHE A 72 -4.00 -6.01 5.14
C PHE A 72 -3.03 -6.81 4.29
N CYS A 73 -2.46 -7.89 4.79
CA CYS A 73 -1.37 -8.59 4.11
C CYS A 73 -1.77 -10.01 3.74
N SER A 74 -1.44 -10.42 2.54
CA SER A 74 -1.52 -11.80 2.06
C SER A 74 -0.15 -12.27 1.59
N LYS A 75 -0.07 -13.54 1.17
CA LYS A 75 1.14 -14.07 0.53
C LYS A 75 1.47 -13.34 -0.77
N GLU A 76 0.47 -12.83 -1.48
CA GLU A 76 0.65 -12.28 -2.83
C GLU A 76 0.68 -10.76 -2.87
N TYR A 77 -0.02 -10.08 -1.96
CA TYR A 77 -0.09 -8.63 -1.92
C TYR A 77 -0.41 -8.11 -0.52
N CYS A 78 -0.05 -6.86 -0.24
CA CYS A 78 -0.46 -6.17 0.98
C CYS A 78 -1.06 -4.81 0.66
N ILE A 79 -2.01 -4.35 1.45
CA ILE A 79 -2.62 -3.02 1.38
C ILE A 79 -2.40 -2.33 2.73
N ALA A 80 -1.98 -1.08 2.71
CA ALA A 80 -1.75 -0.27 3.90
C ALA A 80 -2.50 1.05 3.78
N THR A 81 -3.05 1.56 4.89
CA THR A 81 -3.45 2.97 4.96
C THR A 81 -2.22 3.85 5.02
N ILE A 82 -2.15 4.92 4.23
CA ILE A 82 -1.01 5.85 4.23
C ILE A 82 -1.45 7.25 4.64
N THR A 83 -0.49 8.15 4.88
CA THR A 83 -0.81 9.55 5.16
C THR A 83 -1.28 10.28 3.90
N ASP A 84 -2.09 11.32 4.06
CA ASP A 84 -2.48 12.20 2.94
C ASP A 84 -1.24 12.84 2.29
N ILE A 85 -0.22 13.18 3.09
CA ILE A 85 1.05 13.76 2.60
C ILE A 85 1.78 12.78 1.67
N ASP A 86 1.92 11.51 2.07
CA ASP A 86 2.60 10.51 1.23
C ASP A 86 1.77 10.14 0.01
N TYR A 87 0.43 10.15 0.13
CA TYR A 87 -0.45 10.02 -1.02
C TYR A 87 -0.26 11.17 -2.02
N ASP A 88 -0.27 12.42 -1.57
CA ASP A 88 -0.08 13.60 -2.42
C ASP A 88 1.30 13.59 -3.10
N LYS A 89 2.35 13.27 -2.34
CA LYS A 89 3.72 13.10 -2.89
C LYS A 89 3.81 11.96 -3.91
N CYS A 90 2.97 10.93 -3.82
CA CYS A 90 2.92 9.84 -4.80
C CYS A 90 1.96 10.12 -5.97
N SER A 91 0.92 10.94 -5.77
CA SER A 91 -0.09 11.24 -6.79
C SER A 91 0.37 12.35 -7.76
N LEU A 92 1.22 13.26 -7.27
CA LEU A 92 1.81 14.37 -8.02
C LEU A 92 3.19 13.99 -8.61
N GLY A 93 3.39 14.15 -9.92
CA GLY A 93 4.71 14.00 -10.57
C GLY A 93 5.09 12.61 -11.09
N SER A 94 6.39 12.39 -11.31
CA SER A 94 6.99 11.22 -11.99
C SER A 94 6.75 9.90 -11.24
N ARG A 95 5.92 9.02 -11.83
CA ARG A 95 5.33 7.82 -11.19
C ARG A 95 6.19 6.56 -11.30
N THR A 96 7.50 6.69 -11.15
CA THR A 96 8.42 5.55 -11.18
C THR A 96 8.23 4.66 -9.95
N GLN A 97 8.45 3.36 -10.07
CA GLN A 97 8.35 2.43 -8.95
C GLN A 97 9.41 2.71 -7.87
N GLU A 98 10.55 3.29 -8.25
CA GLU A 98 11.61 3.75 -7.36
C GLU A 98 11.12 4.88 -6.44
N HIS A 99 10.37 5.84 -6.99
CA HIS A 99 9.75 6.92 -6.22
C HIS A 99 8.77 6.35 -5.20
N PHE A 100 7.87 5.46 -5.63
CA PHE A 100 6.93 4.80 -4.73
C PHE A 100 7.65 4.00 -3.65
N LYS A 101 8.66 3.21 -4.00
CA LYS A 101 9.46 2.44 -3.04
C LYS A 101 10.12 3.34 -1.99
N SER A 102 10.65 4.51 -2.39
CA SER A 102 11.29 5.44 -1.46
C SER A 102 10.34 5.98 -0.37
N ARG A 103 9.04 6.07 -0.68
CA ARG A 103 8.01 6.64 0.19
C ARG A 103 7.19 5.60 0.95
N LEU A 104 6.90 4.49 0.29
CA LEU A 104 5.88 3.55 0.75
C LEU A 104 6.45 2.32 1.45
N LYS A 105 7.76 2.04 1.32
CA LYS A 105 8.37 0.81 1.86
C LYS A 105 8.10 0.60 3.36
N ASP A 106 8.09 1.67 4.15
CA ASP A 106 8.01 1.59 5.62
C ASP A 106 6.58 1.30 6.11
N TYR A 107 5.58 1.42 5.23
CA TYR A 107 4.20 1.02 5.51
C TYR A 107 3.97 -0.48 5.45
N PHE A 108 4.87 -1.23 4.81
CA PHE A 108 4.73 -2.66 4.58
C PHE A 108 5.79 -3.43 5.37
N PRO A 109 5.48 -4.66 5.78
CA PRO A 109 6.47 -5.56 6.35
C PRO A 109 7.53 -5.90 5.29
N PRO A 110 8.76 -6.23 5.73
CA PRO A 110 9.81 -6.69 4.81
C PRO A 110 9.33 -7.91 4.00
N LEU A 111 9.78 -7.99 2.74
CA LEU A 111 9.42 -9.06 1.80
C LEU A 111 9.94 -10.42 2.25
#